data_AF-A0A4Q2XVH1-F1
#
_entry.id   AF-A0A4Q2XVH1-F1
#
_cell.length_a   1.000
_cell.length_b   1.000
_cell.length_c   1.000
_cell.angle_alpha   90.00
_cell.angle_beta   90.00
_cell.angle_gamma   90.00
#
_symmetry.space_group_name_H-M   'P 1'
#
loop_
_entity.id
_entity.type
_entity.pdbx_description
1 polymer ?
#
loop_
_entity_poly.entity_id
_entity_poly.type
_entity_poly.pdbx_seq_one_letter_code
_entity_poly.pdbx_strand_id
1 'polypeptide(L)'
;MKFSQPIRWQSAAARLLCAVVCLFPSLLLAHPGHYHPDETDEFDFFRANLLHSHGALDYVLGAVALSCLVLSCMSGRRSVRVAAFVAALGSIALLPVL
;
A
#
# COMPACT_ATOMS: atom_id res chain seq x y z
N MET A 1 -13.50 -3.01 35.93
CA MET A 1 -12.71 -1.94 35.28
C MET A 1 -12.65 -2.22 33.78
N LYS A 2 -13.27 -1.38 32.93
CA LYS A 2 -13.21 -1.54 31.46
C LYS A 2 -12.12 -0.62 30.91
N PHE A 3 -10.97 -1.19 30.55
CA PHE A 3 -9.92 -0.49 29.80
C PHE A 3 -10.29 -0.50 28.31
N SER A 4 -11.15 0.44 27.90
CA SER A 4 -11.33 0.77 26.48
C SER A 4 -10.62 2.09 26.21
N GLN A 5 -9.31 2.01 25.96
CA GLN A 5 -8.59 3.14 25.38
C GLN A 5 -9.04 3.26 23.91
N PRO A 6 -9.54 4.43 23.46
CA PRO A 6 -9.87 4.61 22.06
C PRO A 6 -8.57 4.50 21.26
N ILE A 7 -8.51 3.58 20.29
CA ILE A 7 -7.42 3.50 19.33
C ILE A 7 -7.31 4.89 18.69
N ARG A 8 -6.22 5.60 18.98
CA ARG A 8 -5.97 6.94 18.44
C ARG A 8 -5.49 6.77 17.01
N TRP A 9 -6.42 6.53 16.09
CA TRP A 9 -6.19 6.33 14.65
C TRP A 9 -5.24 7.35 14.03
N GLN A 10 -5.28 8.61 14.51
CA GLN A 10 -4.35 9.66 14.11
C GLN A 10 -2.88 9.33 14.41
N SER A 11 -2.61 8.71 15.56
CA SER A 11 -1.26 8.32 15.96
C SER A 11 -0.76 7.08 15.22
N ALA A 12 -1.65 6.15 14.87
CA ALA A 12 -1.31 5.00 14.02
C ALA A 12 -1.02 5.45 12.58
N ALA A 13 -1.84 6.33 12.02
CA ALA A 13 -1.64 6.91 10.70
C ALA A 13 -0.34 7.73 10.63
N ALA A 14 -0.06 8.55 11.64
CA ALA A 14 1.19 9.31 11.72
C ALA A 14 2.43 8.39 11.78
N ARG A 15 2.35 7.28 12.52
CA ARG A 15 3.44 6.28 12.59
C ARG A 15 3.66 5.56 11.26
N LEU A 16 2.57 5.15 10.59
CA LEU A 16 2.65 4.55 9.25
C LEU A 16 3.23 5.52 8.22
N LEU A 17 2.78 6.77 8.25
CA LEU A 17 3.27 7.80 7.34
C LEU A 17 4.75 8.12 7.58
N CYS A 18 5.17 8.15 8.85
CA CYS A 18 6.57 8.30 9.21
C CYS A 18 7.41 7.10 8.75
N ALA A 19 6.92 5.86 8.92
CA ALA A 19 7.59 4.67 8.41
C ALA A 19 7.75 4.70 6.89
N VAL A 20 6.71 5.12 6.14
CA VAL A 20 6.76 5.26 4.68
C VAL A 20 7.76 6.35 4.27
N VAL A 21 7.73 7.51 4.91
CA VAL A 21 8.66 8.63 4.61
C VAL A 21 10.11 8.26 4.92
N CYS A 22 10.36 7.39 5.90
CA CYS A 22 11.72 6.92 6.20
C CYS A 22 12.17 5.76 5.28
N LEU A 23 11.29 4.81 4.97
CA LEU A 23 11.63 3.63 4.16
C LEU A 23 11.74 3.94 2.67
N PHE A 24 10.89 4.82 2.15
CA PHE A 24 10.83 5.11 0.72
C PHE A 24 12.13 5.73 0.17
N PRO A 25 12.77 6.70 0.83
CA PRO A 25 14.09 7.20 0.43
C PRO A 25 15.17 6.13 0.55
N SER A 26 15.11 5.25 1.56
CA SER A 26 16.07 4.15 1.71
C SER A 26 15.98 3.13 0.59
N LEU A 27 14.78 2.85 0.08
CA LEU A 27 14.58 2.00 -1.10
C LEU A 27 15.05 2.68 -2.39
N LEU A 28 14.89 4.00 -2.50
CA LEU A 28 15.39 4.80 -3.63
C LEU A 28 16.92 4.95 -3.63
N LEU A 29 17.53 5.05 -2.44
CA LEU A 29 18.97 5.20 -2.23
C LEU A 29 19.70 3.87 -2.06
N ALA A 30 18.96 2.75 -2.02
CA ALA A 30 19.55 1.43 -2.19
C ALA A 30 20.18 1.40 -3.58
N HIS A 31 21.48 1.64 -3.59
CA HIS A 31 22.28 1.73 -4.80
C HIS A 31 22.20 0.37 -5.50
N PRO A 32 22.01 0.32 -6.84
CA PRO A 32 22.12 -0.95 -7.57
C PRO A 32 23.46 -1.56 -7.19
N GLY A 33 23.41 -2.81 -6.70
CA GLY A 33 24.60 -3.59 -6.41
C GLY A 33 25.52 -3.57 -7.63
N HIS A 34 26.82 -3.75 -7.40
CA HIS A 34 27.74 -4.01 -8.52
C HIS A 34 27.15 -5.14 -9.35
N TYR A 35 26.82 -4.84 -10.60
CA TYR A 35 26.26 -5.81 -11.53
C TYR A 35 27.23 -6.99 -11.65
N HIS A 36 26.87 -8.13 -11.07
CA HIS A 36 27.56 -9.39 -11.23
C HIS A 36 26.81 -10.18 -12.31
N PRO A 37 27.36 -10.30 -13.52
CA PRO A 37 26.65 -10.90 -14.66
C PRO A 37 26.26 -12.38 -14.46
N ASP A 38 26.86 -13.05 -13.47
CA ASP A 38 26.64 -14.47 -13.18
C ASP A 38 25.81 -14.72 -11.90
N GLU A 39 25.40 -13.68 -11.17
CA GLU A 39 24.55 -13.79 -9.99
C GLU A 39 23.16 -13.21 -10.28
N THR A 40 22.12 -13.95 -9.88
CA THR A 40 20.75 -13.42 -9.89
C THR A 40 20.68 -12.39 -8.77
N ASP A 41 20.95 -11.12 -9.09
CA ASP A 41 20.90 -10.03 -8.11
C ASP A 41 19.46 -9.93 -7.57
N GLU A 42 19.29 -10.31 -6.30
CA GLU A 42 18.01 -10.28 -5.60
C GLU A 42 17.39 -8.88 -5.64
N PHE A 43 18.24 -7.84 -5.73
CA PHE A 43 17.81 -6.46 -5.87
C PHE A 43 17.27 -6.14 -7.27
N ASP A 44 17.86 -6.68 -8.34
CA ASP A 44 17.31 -6.56 -9.69
C ASP A 44 16.00 -7.35 -9.84
N PHE A 45 15.86 -8.51 -9.18
CA PHE A 45 14.57 -9.21 -9.12
C PHE A 45 13.52 -8.39 -8.36
N PHE A 46 13.88 -7.81 -7.21
CA PHE A 46 12.98 -6.93 -6.46
C PHE A 46 12.62 -5.67 -7.22
N ARG A 47 13.57 -5.04 -7.93
CA ARG A 47 13.31 -3.87 -8.78
C ARG A 47 12.50 -4.23 -10.02
N ALA A 48 12.74 -5.38 -10.63
CA ALA A 48 11.99 -5.88 -11.78
C ALA A 48 10.57 -6.37 -11.41
N ASN A 49 10.29 -6.72 -10.15
CA ASN A 49 8.93 -7.09 -9.72
C ASN A 49 8.18 -5.96 -8.99
N LEU A 50 8.83 -5.20 -8.10
CA LEU A 50 8.20 -4.11 -7.34
C LEU A 50 8.33 -2.74 -8.00
N LEU A 51 9.21 -2.52 -8.97
CA LEU A 51 9.36 -1.21 -9.62
C LEU A 51 9.18 -1.27 -11.14
N HIS A 52 9.04 -2.47 -11.72
CA HIS A 52 8.60 -2.64 -13.10
C HIS A 52 7.08 -2.62 -13.16
N SER A 53 6.58 -1.97 -14.20
CA SER A 53 5.28 -1.32 -14.38
C SER A 53 3.99 -2.11 -14.12
N HIS A 54 4.06 -3.38 -13.73
CA HIS A 54 2.88 -4.23 -13.56
C HIS A 54 2.70 -4.72 -12.10
N GLY A 55 3.75 -5.12 -11.37
CA GLY A 55 3.57 -5.77 -10.06
C GLY A 55 3.22 -4.84 -8.88
N ALA A 56 3.89 -3.70 -8.72
CA ALA A 56 3.67 -2.85 -7.53
C ALA A 56 2.38 -2.05 -7.56
N LEU A 57 1.92 -1.63 -8.74
CA LEU A 57 0.66 -0.90 -8.84
C LEU A 57 -0.51 -1.82 -8.52
N ASP A 58 -0.40 -3.11 -8.86
CA ASP A 58 -1.39 -4.13 -8.49
C ASP A 58 -1.46 -4.33 -6.97
N TYR A 59 -0.31 -4.40 -6.29
CA TYR A 59 -0.30 -4.48 -4.82
C TYR A 59 -0.89 -3.22 -4.17
N VAL A 60 -0.59 -2.04 -4.72
CA VAL A 60 -1.16 -0.76 -4.24
C VAL A 60 -2.67 -0.73 -4.47
N LEU A 61 -3.15 -1.06 -5.66
CA LEU A 61 -4.58 -1.12 -5.98
C LEU A 61 -5.31 -2.16 -5.13
N GLY A 62 -4.72 -3.33 -4.92
CA GLY A 62 -5.25 -4.36 -4.03
C GLY A 62 -5.36 -3.88 -2.58
N ALA A 63 -4.31 -3.21 -2.07
CA ALA A 63 -4.32 -2.65 -0.73
C ALA A 63 -5.36 -1.52 -0.56
N VAL A 64 -5.50 -0.65 -1.57
CA VAL A 64 -6.52 0.41 -1.59
C VAL A 64 -7.91 -0.20 -1.64
N ALA A 65 -8.14 -1.20 -2.51
CA ALA A 65 -9.42 -1.90 -2.61
C ALA A 65 -9.86 -2.50 -1.28
N LEU A 66 -8.96 -3.23 -0.61
CA LEU A 66 -9.25 -3.86 0.69
C LEU A 66 -9.54 -2.82 1.77
N SER A 67 -8.73 -1.77 1.85
CA SER A 67 -8.88 -0.71 2.86
C SER A 67 -10.19 0.06 2.68
N CYS A 68 -10.55 0.39 1.44
CA CYS A 68 -11.79 1.05 1.09
C CYS A 68 -13.02 0.15 1.35
N LEU A 69 -12.92 -1.15 1.08
CA LEU A 69 -13.98 -2.12 1.38
C LEU A 69 -14.25 -2.18 2.89
N VAL A 70 -13.20 -2.32 3.71
CA VAL A 70 -13.33 -2.30 5.18
C VAL A 70 -13.96 -0.99 5.66
N LEU A 71 -13.51 0.15 5.13
CA LEU A 71 -14.07 1.46 5.48
C LEU A 71 -15.55 1.59 5.09
N SER A 72 -15.97 0.99 3.97
CA SER A 72 -17.37 0.97 3.52
C SER A 72 -18.30 0.19 4.46
N CYS A 73 -17.77 -0.82 5.14
CA CYS A 73 -18.47 -1.67 6.10
C CYS A 73 -18.51 -1.05 7.50
N MET A 74 -17.43 -0.35 7.92
CA MET A 74 -17.29 0.18 9.28
C MET A 74 -17.81 1.60 9.47
N SER A 75 -17.93 2.39 8.40
CA SER A 75 -18.32 3.80 8.55
C SER A 75 -19.81 3.96 8.86
N GLY A 76 -20.15 4.76 9.88
CA GLY A 76 -21.54 5.11 10.21
C GLY A 76 -22.18 6.15 9.27
N ARG A 77 -21.37 6.81 8.42
CA ARG A 77 -21.84 7.86 7.50
C ARG A 77 -22.10 7.30 6.12
N ARG A 78 -23.36 7.34 5.66
CA ARG A 78 -23.80 6.76 4.37
C ARG A 78 -22.99 7.28 3.18
N SER A 79 -22.65 8.57 3.14
CA SER A 79 -21.83 9.17 2.08
C SER A 79 -20.42 8.56 2.01
N VAL A 80 -19.76 8.41 3.16
CA VAL A 80 -18.43 7.79 3.26
C VAL A 80 -18.48 6.31 2.86
N ARG A 81 -19.54 5.60 3.25
CA ARG A 81 -19.72 4.19 2.86
C ARG A 81 -19.79 4.02 1.35
N VAL A 82 -20.63 4.83 0.69
CA VAL A 82 -20.81 4.76 -0.76
C VAL A 82 -19.53 5.19 -1.48
N ALA A 83 -18.89 6.28 -1.05
CA ALA A 83 -17.63 6.73 -1.65
C ALA A 83 -16.52 5.69 -1.51
N ALA A 84 -16.36 5.08 -0.32
CA ALA A 84 -15.38 4.02 -0.09
C ALA A 84 -15.70 2.76 -0.90
N PHE A 85 -16.98 2.39 -1.04
CA PHE A 85 -17.37 1.25 -1.86
C PHE A 85 -17.06 1.46 -3.35
N VAL A 86 -17.36 2.65 -3.89
CA VAL A 86 -17.04 3.01 -5.28
C VAL A 86 -15.52 3.04 -5.50
N ALA A 87 -14.75 3.58 -4.56
CA ALA A 87 -13.29 3.56 -4.63
C ALA A 87 -12.74 2.11 -4.64
N ALA A 88 -13.30 1.22 -3.81
CA ALA A 88 -12.90 -0.19 -3.80
C ALA A 88 -13.20 -0.88 -5.15
N LEU A 89 -14.39 -0.65 -5.72
CA LEU A 89 -14.74 -1.19 -7.03
C LEU A 89 -13.85 -0.63 -8.15
N GLY A 90 -13.55 0.67 -8.11
CA GLY A 90 -12.65 1.31 -9.07
C GLY A 90 -11.23 0.72 -9.02
N SER A 91 -10.71 0.50 -7.82
CA SER A 91 -9.40 -0.15 -7.64
C SER A 91 -9.39 -1.60 -8.14
N ILE A 92 -10.45 -2.38 -7.90
CA ILE A 92 -10.58 -3.75 -8.42
C ILE A 92 -10.69 -3.75 -9.95
N ALA A 93 -11.45 -2.83 -10.52
CA ALA A 93 -11.63 -2.71 -11.97
C ALA A 93 -10.35 -2.30 -12.70
N LEU A 94 -9.42 -1.63 -12.03
CA LEU A 94 -8.13 -1.24 -12.59
C LEU A 94 -7.07 -2.35 -12.56
N LEU A 95 -7.17 -3.32 -11.63
CA LEU A 95 -6.25 -4.46 -11.55
C LEU A 95 -6.06 -5.24 -12.86
N PRO A 96 -7.11 -5.57 -13.65
CA PRO A 96 -6.93 -6.30 -14.91
C PRO A 96 -6.55 -5.41 -16.10
N VAL A 97 -6.49 -4.08 -15.92
CA VAL A 97 -6.22 -3.11 -17.01
C VAL A 97 -4.74 -2.70 -17.04
N LEU A 98 -4.00 -2.97 -15.97
CA LEU A 98 -2.56 -2.79 -15.87
C LEU A 98 -1.82 -4.05 -16.29
#